data_AF-A0A161PRC1-F1
#
_entry.id   AF-A0A161PRC1-F1
#
_cell.length_a   1.000
_cell.length_b   1.000
_cell.length_c   1.000
_cell.angle_alpha   90.00
_cell.angle_beta   90.00
_cell.angle_gamma   90.00
#
_symmetry.space_group_name_H-M   'P 1'
#
loop_
_entity.id
_entity.type
_entity.pdbx_description
1 polymer ?
#
loop_
_entity_poly.entity_id
_entity_poly.type
_entity_poly.pdbx_seq_one_letter_code
_entity_poly.pdbx_strand_id
1 'polypeptide(L)'
;MRALMLFFLFIVGLFSSLVVSAEQAFAQTDKTKNISKAAQSRVINDSLVENLRCSTLSVDNIYKAIRADAFSEERNMPVTNWPFRSGVATIAGCWALSSTQRMVSYLARYNTVGAQAMSVRVPVILDMVRGNKLVENTRDNSNAPYDTRPASYSTFAVEGNTLKATNTYNGLWAEMRDGYDQWISGARVRRNFTDEIEANQANRFFRFGNLGMTFKSGERSVKANWATMAQLLKNLNGKRLTLMNLRVERTIQHVVMVKSYKKTKSNVYEFTVYDSNQPSRDVLLYFDGTSGQFYSPAIVGGFVYQNASRPVGAFIVSEDERAPLEKAMLAHYKGQCR
;
A
#
# COMPACT_ATOMS: atom_id res chain seq x y z
N MET A 1 -6.67 28.01 40.47
CA MET A 1 -6.18 26.62 40.28
C MET A 1 -7.28 25.55 40.28
N ARG A 2 -8.37 25.66 41.06
CA ARG A 2 -9.45 24.65 41.06
C ARG A 2 -10.26 24.54 39.75
N ALA A 3 -10.41 25.64 38.99
CA ALA A 3 -11.15 25.63 37.72
C ALA A 3 -10.41 24.90 36.58
N LEU A 4 -9.07 24.87 36.59
CA LEU A 4 -8.28 24.20 35.54
C LEU A 4 -8.31 22.67 35.68
N MET A 5 -8.49 22.18 36.90
CA MET A 5 -8.51 20.74 37.21
C MET A 5 -9.84 20.08 36.83
N LEU A 6 -10.95 20.82 36.90
CA LEU A 6 -12.28 20.37 36.47
C LEU A 6 -12.37 20.25 34.94
N PHE A 7 -11.69 21.12 34.18
CA PHE A 7 -11.67 21.05 32.72
C PHE A 7 -10.85 19.85 32.20
N PHE A 8 -9.77 19.49 32.91
CA PHE A 8 -8.96 18.31 32.56
C PHE A 8 -9.67 16.99 32.82
N LEU A 9 -10.49 16.90 33.89
CA LEU A 9 -11.29 15.71 34.18
C LEU A 9 -12.45 15.52 33.20
N PHE A 10 -13.01 16.61 32.64
CA PHE A 10 -14.10 16.52 31.66
C PHE A 10 -13.62 16.02 30.28
N ILE A 11 -12.38 16.37 29.88
CA ILE A 11 -11.81 15.91 28.60
C ILE A 11 -11.45 14.42 28.65
N VAL A 12 -10.98 13.89 29.78
CA VAL A 12 -10.65 12.45 29.91
C VAL A 12 -11.91 11.56 29.95
N GLY A 13 -13.03 12.08 30.47
CA GLY A 13 -14.33 11.38 30.46
C GLY A 13 -14.91 11.20 29.05
N LEU A 14 -14.80 12.22 28.19
CA LEU A 14 -15.34 12.20 26.82
C LEU A 14 -14.58 11.24 25.88
N PHE A 15 -13.27 11.03 26.09
CA PHE A 15 -12.51 10.04 25.32
C PHE A 15 -12.77 8.60 25.76
N SER A 16 -13.21 8.38 27.00
CA SER A 16 -13.48 7.04 27.52
C SER A 16 -14.84 6.51 27.05
N SER A 17 -15.84 7.38 26.88
CA SER A 17 -17.18 7.00 26.39
C SER A 17 -17.25 6.80 24.87
N LEU A 18 -16.35 7.43 24.09
CA LEU A 18 -16.30 7.27 22.62
C LEU A 18 -15.61 5.97 22.18
N VAL A 19 -14.73 5.40 23.01
CA VAL A 19 -14.04 4.14 22.70
C VAL A 19 -14.95 2.94 22.94
N VAL A 20 -15.85 3.00 23.93
CA VAL A 20 -16.79 1.91 24.23
C VAL A 20 -17.96 1.84 23.23
N SER A 21 -18.35 2.97 22.62
CA SER A 21 -19.42 3.00 21.60
C SER A 21 -18.98 2.54 20.20
N ALA A 22 -17.68 2.54 19.90
CA ALA A 22 -17.16 2.09 18.59
C ALA A 22 -17.10 0.55 18.49
N GLU A 23 -16.86 -0.15 19.60
CA GLU A 23 -16.86 -1.62 19.63
C GLU A 23 -18.27 -2.22 19.54
N GLN A 24 -19.30 -1.50 20.00
CA GLN A 24 -20.69 -1.97 19.90
C GLN A 24 -21.36 -1.65 18.54
N ALA A 25 -20.87 -0.66 17.79
CA ALA A 25 -21.41 -0.33 16.46
C ALA A 25 -20.92 -1.27 15.33
N PHE A 26 -19.85 -2.04 15.56
CA PHE A 26 -19.35 -3.05 14.60
C PHE A 26 -19.85 -4.47 14.86
N ALA A 27 -20.57 -4.71 15.96
CA ALA A 27 -21.00 -6.04 16.38
C ALA A 27 -22.41 -6.45 15.87
N GLN A 28 -23.11 -5.61 15.11
CA GLN A 28 -24.53 -5.86 14.84
C GLN A 28 -24.96 -5.64 13.40
N THR A 29 -24.33 -6.32 12.43
CA THR A 29 -25.05 -6.82 11.25
C THR A 29 -24.30 -8.00 10.62
N ASP A 30 -24.53 -9.21 11.11
CA ASP A 30 -24.41 -10.40 10.27
C ASP A 30 -25.55 -11.33 10.63
N LYS A 31 -26.66 -11.21 9.89
CA LYS A 31 -27.66 -12.27 9.80
C LYS A 31 -26.91 -13.51 9.34
N THR A 32 -26.73 -14.45 10.27
CA THR A 32 -26.04 -15.72 10.05
C THR A 32 -26.75 -16.47 8.93
N LYS A 33 -26.26 -16.30 7.70
CA LYS A 33 -26.52 -17.26 6.63
C LYS A 33 -25.97 -18.59 7.14
N ASN A 34 -26.80 -19.64 7.09
CA ASN A 34 -26.39 -21.01 7.38
C ASN A 34 -25.23 -21.40 6.44
N ILE A 35 -24.00 -21.16 6.88
CA ILE A 35 -22.79 -21.67 6.25
C ILE A 35 -22.79 -23.17 6.56
N SER A 36 -22.79 -24.01 5.53
CA SER A 36 -22.77 -25.46 5.70
C SER A 36 -21.58 -25.90 6.56
N LYS A 37 -21.73 -26.98 7.36
CA LYS A 37 -20.62 -27.52 8.18
C LYS A 37 -19.35 -27.79 7.36
N ALA A 38 -19.49 -28.15 6.08
CA ALA A 38 -18.38 -28.33 5.14
C ALA A 38 -17.62 -27.02 4.83
N ALA A 39 -18.34 -25.90 4.69
CA ALA A 39 -17.73 -24.59 4.49
C ALA A 39 -17.04 -24.06 5.75
N GLN A 40 -17.48 -24.47 6.95
CA GLN A 40 -16.78 -24.14 8.21
C GLN A 40 -15.43 -24.88 8.35
N SER A 41 -15.30 -26.09 7.80
CA SER A 41 -14.04 -26.86 7.85
C SER A 41 -13.02 -26.51 6.75
N ARG A 42 -13.39 -25.67 5.77
CA ARG A 42 -12.53 -25.35 4.63
C ARG A 42 -11.30 -24.54 5.07
N VAL A 43 -10.14 -24.96 4.57
CA VAL A 43 -8.85 -24.29 4.72
C VAL A 43 -8.41 -23.77 3.36
N ILE A 44 -7.99 -22.50 3.30
CA ILE A 44 -7.55 -21.82 2.08
C ILE A 44 -6.03 -21.72 2.10
N ASN A 45 -5.42 -22.10 0.98
CA ASN A 45 -4.00 -21.90 0.68
C ASN A 45 -3.90 -21.28 -0.71
N ASP A 46 -3.17 -20.17 -0.83
CA ASP A 46 -2.87 -19.54 -2.11
C ASP A 46 -1.46 -18.91 -2.11
N SER A 47 -1.18 -18.01 -3.06
CA SER A 47 0.12 -17.34 -3.14
C SER A 47 0.38 -16.31 -2.04
N LEU A 48 -0.66 -15.84 -1.36
CA LEU A 48 -0.60 -14.83 -0.29
C LEU A 48 -0.71 -15.49 1.09
N VAL A 49 -1.67 -16.41 1.28
CA VAL A 49 -1.97 -17.01 2.58
C VAL A 49 -1.75 -18.52 2.62
N GLU A 50 -1.42 -19.03 3.80
CA GLU A 50 -1.39 -20.45 4.13
C GLU A 50 -2.26 -20.74 5.35
N ASN A 51 -2.94 -21.88 5.33
CA ASN A 51 -3.74 -22.38 6.44
C ASN A 51 -4.85 -21.43 6.94
N LEU A 52 -5.42 -20.60 6.06
CA LEU A 52 -6.49 -19.67 6.42
C LEU A 52 -7.82 -20.43 6.57
N ARG A 53 -8.39 -20.45 7.78
CA ARG A 53 -9.63 -21.18 8.08
C ARG A 53 -10.87 -20.33 7.81
N CYS A 54 -11.85 -20.89 7.11
CA CYS A 54 -13.12 -20.23 6.85
C CYS A 54 -13.95 -19.98 8.12
N SER A 55 -13.84 -20.84 9.13
CA SER A 55 -14.54 -20.70 10.42
C SER A 55 -14.12 -19.47 11.23
N THR A 56 -12.91 -18.95 11.02
CA THR A 56 -12.36 -17.81 11.77
C THR A 56 -11.98 -16.66 10.85
N LEU A 57 -12.58 -16.57 9.66
CA LEU A 57 -12.19 -15.59 8.67
C LEU A 57 -12.39 -14.14 9.16
N SER A 58 -11.28 -13.42 9.30
CA SER A 58 -11.23 -11.99 9.64
C SER A 58 -10.00 -11.35 8.99
N VAL A 59 -9.94 -10.02 8.95
CA VAL A 59 -8.76 -9.30 8.43
C VAL A 59 -7.49 -9.68 9.19
N ASP A 60 -7.55 -9.73 10.53
CA ASP A 60 -6.41 -10.12 11.34
C ASP A 60 -5.96 -11.56 11.10
N ASN A 61 -6.90 -12.48 10.88
CA ASN A 61 -6.56 -13.87 10.60
C ASN A 61 -6.03 -14.05 9.17
N ILE A 62 -6.47 -13.24 8.20
CA ILE A 62 -5.82 -13.14 6.88
C ILE A 62 -4.36 -12.71 7.05
N TYR A 63 -4.11 -11.63 7.81
CA TYR A 63 -2.76 -11.15 8.06
C TYR A 63 -1.87 -12.20 8.73
N LYS A 64 -2.35 -12.87 9.78
CA LYS A 64 -1.60 -13.95 10.46
C LYS A 64 -1.24 -15.08 9.49
N ALA A 65 -2.17 -15.42 8.59
CA ALA A 65 -2.01 -16.45 7.59
C ALA A 65 -1.12 -16.06 6.39
N ILE A 66 -0.69 -14.80 6.26
CA ILE A 66 0.21 -14.41 5.16
C ILE A 66 1.49 -15.23 5.21
N ARG A 67 1.87 -15.85 4.09
CA ARG A 67 3.06 -16.70 3.99
C ARG A 67 4.34 -15.91 4.19
N ALA A 68 5.39 -16.56 4.66
CA ALA A 68 6.70 -15.93 4.85
C ALA A 68 7.30 -15.39 3.53
N ASP A 69 7.04 -16.08 2.42
CA ASP A 69 7.51 -15.75 1.06
C ASP A 69 6.56 -14.83 0.28
N ALA A 70 5.42 -14.44 0.87
CA ALA A 70 4.35 -13.73 0.16
C ALA A 70 4.83 -12.44 -0.53
N PHE A 71 5.81 -11.76 0.07
CA PHE A 71 6.34 -10.47 -0.36
C PHE A 71 7.76 -10.55 -0.94
N SER A 72 8.15 -11.70 -1.48
CA SER A 72 9.43 -11.90 -2.18
C SER A 72 9.72 -10.79 -3.20
N GLU A 73 11.00 -10.41 -3.34
CA GLU A 73 11.47 -9.43 -4.32
C GLU A 73 11.17 -9.83 -5.77
N GLU A 74 11.06 -11.13 -6.05
CA GLU A 74 10.68 -11.64 -7.37
C GLU A 74 9.29 -11.17 -7.83
N ARG A 75 8.44 -10.77 -6.86
CA ARG A 75 7.08 -10.27 -7.08
C ARG A 75 7.01 -8.75 -7.15
N ASN A 76 8.15 -8.06 -7.09
CA ASN A 76 8.22 -6.62 -7.26
C ASN A 76 7.79 -6.20 -8.68
N MET A 77 7.11 -5.05 -8.77
CA MET A 77 6.79 -4.41 -10.04
C MET A 77 8.09 -4.05 -10.75
N PRO A 78 8.30 -4.50 -12.00
CA PRO A 78 9.58 -4.38 -12.68
C PRO A 78 9.73 -3.03 -13.40
N VAL A 79 9.28 -1.95 -12.77
CA VAL A 79 9.40 -0.60 -13.32
C VAL A 79 10.07 0.32 -12.33
N THR A 80 11.09 1.01 -12.84
CA THR A 80 11.82 2.04 -12.13
C THR A 80 11.00 3.32 -12.07
N ASN A 81 11.22 4.14 -11.06
CA ASN A 81 10.65 5.48 -10.99
C ASN A 81 10.97 6.29 -12.26
N TRP A 82 10.04 7.16 -12.69
CA TRP A 82 10.19 8.01 -13.87
C TRP A 82 9.83 9.47 -13.56
N PRO A 83 10.30 10.44 -14.37
CA PRO A 83 9.89 11.84 -14.23
C PRO A 83 8.40 12.01 -14.50
N PHE A 84 7.65 12.56 -13.54
CA PHE A 84 6.23 12.86 -13.68
C PHE A 84 5.97 13.87 -14.80
N ARG A 85 5.07 13.57 -15.77
CA ARG A 85 4.83 14.44 -16.94
C ARG A 85 4.34 15.85 -16.58
N SER A 86 3.59 15.97 -15.49
CA SER A 86 3.07 17.24 -14.99
C SER A 86 4.14 18.12 -14.33
N GLY A 87 5.40 17.67 -14.25
CA GLY A 87 6.47 18.36 -13.51
C GLY A 87 6.26 18.33 -11.99
N VAL A 88 5.26 17.59 -11.50
CA VAL A 88 5.00 17.41 -10.07
C VAL A 88 6.18 16.68 -9.43
N ALA A 89 6.51 17.09 -8.21
CA ALA A 89 7.71 16.68 -7.47
C ALA A 89 8.03 15.18 -7.60
N THR A 90 9.29 14.83 -7.87
CA THR A 90 9.82 13.47 -8.08
C THR A 90 9.39 12.45 -7.01
N ILE A 91 9.10 12.93 -5.79
CA ILE A 91 8.54 12.15 -4.68
C ILE A 91 7.15 11.57 -4.97
N ALA A 92 6.34 12.19 -5.83
CA ALA A 92 5.02 11.70 -6.21
C ALA A 92 5.14 10.36 -6.95
N GLY A 93 6.15 10.20 -7.82
CA GLY A 93 6.40 8.94 -8.53
C GLY A 93 6.77 7.79 -7.60
N CYS A 94 7.72 7.98 -6.68
CA CYS A 94 8.10 6.91 -5.75
C CYS A 94 7.01 6.58 -4.73
N TRP A 95 6.22 7.57 -4.29
CA TRP A 95 5.03 7.31 -3.47
C TRP A 95 4.00 6.48 -4.21
N ALA A 96 3.70 6.84 -5.47
CA ALA A 96 2.74 6.12 -6.28
C ALA A 96 3.13 4.68 -6.53
N LEU A 97 4.40 4.46 -6.89
CA LEU A 97 4.92 3.13 -7.15
C LEU A 97 4.93 2.29 -5.87
N SER A 98 5.30 2.87 -4.74
CA SER A 98 5.25 2.16 -3.45
C SER A 98 3.81 1.83 -3.04
N SER A 99 2.86 2.74 -3.22
CA SER A 99 1.44 2.50 -2.94
C SER A 99 0.86 1.43 -3.87
N THR A 100 1.18 1.50 -5.15
CA THR A 100 0.77 0.52 -6.16
C THR A 100 1.41 -0.84 -5.89
N GLN A 101 2.70 -0.89 -5.51
CA GLN A 101 3.35 -2.13 -5.10
C GLN A 101 2.62 -2.77 -3.93
N ARG A 102 2.23 -1.98 -2.92
CA ARG A 102 1.47 -2.47 -1.77
C ARG A 102 0.12 -3.04 -2.19
N MET A 103 -0.59 -2.37 -3.09
CA MET A 103 -1.83 -2.89 -3.68
C MET A 103 -1.58 -4.25 -4.35
N VAL A 104 -0.60 -4.33 -5.24
CA VAL A 104 -0.26 -5.57 -5.96
C VAL A 104 0.12 -6.69 -4.99
N SER A 105 0.95 -6.42 -3.98
CA SER A 105 1.37 -7.40 -2.98
C SER A 105 0.22 -8.00 -2.19
N TYR A 106 -0.87 -7.26 -1.95
CA TYR A 106 -2.05 -7.80 -1.26
C TYR A 106 -3.09 -8.42 -2.19
N LEU A 107 -3.23 -7.90 -3.41
CA LEU A 107 -4.36 -8.24 -4.28
C LEU A 107 -4.00 -9.23 -5.40
N ALA A 108 -2.73 -9.34 -5.78
CA ALA A 108 -2.30 -10.33 -6.76
C ALA A 108 -2.41 -11.75 -6.21
N ARG A 109 -2.81 -12.69 -7.08
CA ARG A 109 -2.79 -14.13 -6.83
C ARG A 109 -1.91 -14.79 -7.87
N TYR A 110 -0.68 -15.12 -7.47
CA TYR A 110 0.35 -15.68 -8.32
C TYR A 110 0.10 -17.17 -8.58
N ASN A 111 0.65 -17.68 -9.68
CA ASN A 111 0.41 -19.04 -10.15
C ASN A 111 -1.09 -19.38 -10.29
N THR A 112 -1.89 -18.38 -10.66
CA THR A 112 -3.34 -18.51 -10.80
C THR A 112 -3.73 -18.08 -12.21
N VAL A 113 -4.51 -18.91 -12.89
CA VAL A 113 -5.07 -18.58 -14.21
C VAL A 113 -6.31 -17.71 -14.02
N GLY A 114 -6.37 -16.57 -14.69
CA GLY A 114 -7.54 -15.69 -14.64
C GLY A 114 -8.73 -16.28 -15.40
N ALA A 115 -9.91 -16.27 -14.79
CA ALA A 115 -11.14 -16.73 -15.44
C ALA A 115 -11.63 -15.81 -16.58
N GLN A 116 -11.16 -14.56 -16.59
CA GLN A 116 -11.49 -13.55 -17.59
C GLN A 116 -10.32 -13.34 -18.55
N ALA A 117 -10.64 -12.98 -19.79
CA ALA A 117 -9.66 -12.54 -20.77
C ALA A 117 -8.89 -11.29 -20.30
N MET A 118 -7.65 -11.14 -20.77
CA MET A 118 -6.78 -10.02 -20.41
C MET A 118 -7.40 -8.65 -20.74
N SER A 119 -8.11 -8.56 -21.87
CA SER A 119 -8.84 -7.38 -22.32
C SER A 119 -9.93 -6.91 -21.36
N VAL A 120 -10.40 -7.76 -20.46
CA VAL A 120 -11.37 -7.42 -19.40
C VAL A 120 -10.66 -7.13 -18.08
N ARG A 121 -9.60 -7.88 -17.77
CA ARG A 121 -8.84 -7.76 -16.51
C ARG A 121 -8.02 -6.47 -16.42
N VAL A 122 -7.27 -6.15 -17.48
CA VAL A 122 -6.37 -4.98 -17.51
C VAL A 122 -7.11 -3.67 -17.24
N PRO A 123 -8.26 -3.36 -17.89
CA PRO A 123 -9.05 -2.18 -17.55
C PRO A 123 -9.40 -2.06 -16.07
N VAL A 124 -9.81 -3.16 -15.44
CA VAL A 124 -10.21 -3.19 -14.03
C VAL A 124 -9.01 -2.92 -13.12
N ILE A 125 -7.85 -3.48 -13.44
CA ILE A 125 -6.63 -3.26 -12.65
C ILE A 125 -6.13 -1.82 -12.83
N LEU A 126 -6.15 -1.30 -14.05
CA LEU A 126 -5.81 0.10 -14.32
C LEU A 126 -6.76 1.08 -13.61
N ASP A 127 -8.06 0.76 -13.49
CA ASP A 127 -8.99 1.55 -12.67
C ASP A 127 -8.63 1.50 -11.16
N MET A 128 -8.23 0.33 -10.64
CA MET A 128 -7.74 0.21 -9.25
C MET A 128 -6.48 1.05 -9.01
N VAL A 129 -5.55 1.07 -9.99
CA VAL A 129 -4.33 1.88 -9.96
C VAL A 129 -4.68 3.37 -9.99
N ARG A 130 -5.63 3.78 -10.83
CA ARG A 130 -6.11 5.17 -10.87
C ARG A 130 -6.82 5.59 -9.59
N GLY A 131 -7.49 4.64 -8.93
CA GLY A 131 -8.34 4.90 -7.75
C GLY A 131 -9.75 5.37 -8.10
N ASN A 132 -10.07 5.60 -9.38
CA ASN A 132 -11.39 5.98 -9.89
C ASN A 132 -11.71 5.22 -11.18
N LYS A 133 -13.00 4.95 -11.43
CA LYS A 133 -13.46 4.33 -12.68
C LYS A 133 -13.58 5.38 -13.79
N LEU A 134 -13.36 4.96 -15.03
CA LEU A 134 -13.82 5.74 -16.19
C LEU A 134 -15.34 5.60 -16.32
N VAL A 135 -16.03 6.68 -16.67
CA VAL A 135 -17.46 6.65 -16.98
C VAL A 135 -17.75 7.34 -18.30
N GLU A 136 -18.67 6.76 -19.06
CA GLU A 136 -19.11 7.23 -20.39
C GLU A 136 -19.96 8.52 -20.35
N ASN A 137 -20.25 9.10 -19.19
CA ASN A 137 -21.09 10.30 -19.10
C ASN A 137 -20.79 11.08 -17.81
N THR A 138 -20.03 12.17 -17.90
CA THR A 138 -20.24 13.29 -17.00
C THR A 138 -21.42 14.09 -17.56
N ARG A 139 -22.60 13.97 -16.94
CA ARG A 139 -23.79 14.78 -17.28
C ARG A 139 -23.58 16.28 -17.09
N ASP A 140 -22.47 16.67 -16.49
CA ASP A 140 -22.03 18.05 -16.33
C ASP A 140 -20.78 18.29 -17.16
N ASN A 141 -20.71 19.46 -17.80
CA ASN A 141 -19.63 20.05 -18.63
C ASN A 141 -18.23 20.12 -17.96
N SER A 142 -17.88 19.16 -17.11
CA SER A 142 -16.56 19.00 -16.53
C SER A 142 -15.71 18.16 -17.47
N ASN A 143 -14.56 18.71 -17.88
CA ASN A 143 -13.59 18.18 -18.83
C ASN A 143 -12.87 16.87 -18.39
N ALA A 144 -13.53 15.99 -17.63
CA ALA A 144 -12.89 14.84 -17.00
C ALA A 144 -13.79 13.59 -17.12
N PRO A 145 -13.41 12.55 -17.91
CA PRO A 145 -14.22 11.34 -18.15
C PRO A 145 -14.22 10.35 -16.95
N TYR A 146 -14.15 10.85 -15.71
CA TYR A 146 -13.92 10.04 -14.51
C TYR A 146 -15.12 10.08 -13.57
N ASP A 147 -15.46 8.91 -13.03
CA ASP A 147 -16.41 8.78 -11.96
C ASP A 147 -15.77 9.29 -10.68
N THR A 148 -16.50 10.07 -9.89
CA THR A 148 -16.05 10.49 -8.56
C THR A 148 -16.11 9.33 -7.55
N ARG A 149 -16.76 8.21 -7.92
CA ARG A 149 -16.79 6.99 -7.10
C ARG A 149 -15.43 6.29 -7.12
N PRO A 150 -14.83 6.02 -5.94
CA PRO A 150 -13.59 5.28 -5.86
C PRO A 150 -13.68 3.93 -6.57
N ALA A 151 -12.65 3.58 -7.32
CA ALA A 151 -12.52 2.24 -7.89
C ALA A 151 -12.55 1.21 -6.75
N SER A 152 -13.36 0.17 -6.92
CA SER A 152 -13.43 -0.92 -5.95
C SER A 152 -12.22 -1.83 -6.15
N TYR A 153 -11.42 -1.99 -5.10
CA TYR A 153 -10.33 -2.96 -5.11
C TYR A 153 -10.88 -4.39 -5.16
N SER A 154 -10.19 -5.23 -5.91
CA SER A 154 -10.46 -6.67 -6.02
C SER A 154 -9.16 -7.42 -6.26
N THR A 155 -9.12 -8.68 -5.81
CA THR A 155 -8.00 -9.57 -6.14
C THR A 155 -7.95 -9.89 -7.63
N PHE A 156 -6.77 -10.09 -8.17
CA PHE A 156 -6.58 -10.43 -9.58
C PHE A 156 -5.52 -11.53 -9.76
N ALA A 157 -5.68 -12.33 -10.80
CA ALA A 157 -4.81 -13.46 -11.10
C ALA A 157 -3.53 -13.00 -11.82
N VAL A 158 -2.41 -13.64 -11.49
CA VAL A 158 -1.10 -13.55 -12.16
C VAL A 158 -0.64 -14.97 -12.44
N GLU A 159 -0.44 -15.31 -13.70
CA GLU A 159 -0.19 -16.69 -14.13
C GLU A 159 1.20 -17.20 -13.71
N GLY A 160 2.21 -16.32 -13.70
CA GLY A 160 3.55 -16.66 -13.20
C GLY A 160 3.72 -16.40 -11.71
N ASN A 161 4.84 -16.86 -11.15
CA ASN A 161 5.26 -16.52 -9.78
C ASN A 161 5.87 -15.12 -9.67
N THR A 162 6.11 -14.45 -10.80
CA THR A 162 6.70 -13.12 -10.90
C THR A 162 5.89 -12.25 -11.87
N LEU A 163 5.94 -10.94 -11.69
CA LEU A 163 5.39 -9.99 -12.68
C LEU A 163 6.27 -9.90 -13.94
N LYS A 164 7.54 -10.33 -13.83
CA LYS A 164 8.54 -10.33 -14.90
C LYS A 164 8.49 -11.54 -15.83
N ALA A 165 7.88 -12.65 -15.42
CA ALA A 165 7.83 -13.86 -16.24
C ALA A 165 6.78 -13.79 -17.34
N THR A 166 5.86 -12.82 -17.28
CA THR A 166 4.76 -12.68 -18.24
C THR A 166 5.17 -11.84 -19.47
N ASN A 167 6.38 -12.03 -20.01
CA ASN A 167 7.13 -10.89 -20.55
C ASN A 167 7.70 -11.08 -21.94
N THR A 168 6.85 -11.35 -22.92
CA THR A 168 7.24 -10.96 -24.28
C THR A 168 6.17 -10.19 -25.02
N TYR A 169 4.90 -10.62 -25.05
CA TYR A 169 3.85 -9.80 -25.69
C TYR A 169 2.44 -9.97 -25.10
N ASN A 170 2.20 -10.99 -24.25
CA ASN A 170 0.83 -11.40 -23.89
C ASN A 170 0.59 -11.54 -22.37
N GLY A 171 1.35 -10.83 -21.54
CA GLY A 171 1.28 -11.00 -20.10
C GLY A 171 0.76 -9.79 -19.35
N LEU A 172 0.22 -10.01 -18.14
CA LEU A 172 -0.48 -8.96 -17.38
C LEU A 172 0.34 -7.69 -17.23
N TRP A 173 1.64 -7.80 -16.88
CA TRP A 173 2.48 -6.62 -16.72
C TRP A 173 2.73 -5.90 -18.06
N ALA A 174 3.06 -6.65 -19.12
CA ALA A 174 3.31 -6.08 -20.44
C ALA A 174 2.08 -5.32 -20.94
N GLU A 175 0.89 -5.90 -20.79
CA GLU A 175 -0.38 -5.32 -21.21
C GLU A 175 -0.74 -4.05 -20.42
N MET A 176 -0.51 -4.04 -19.11
CA MET A 176 -0.69 -2.84 -18.29
C MET A 176 0.33 -1.74 -18.66
N ARG A 177 1.59 -2.11 -18.89
CA ARG A 177 2.70 -1.19 -19.19
C ARG A 177 2.54 -0.57 -20.57
N ASP A 178 2.41 -1.42 -21.59
CA ASP A 178 2.35 -0.99 -22.98
C ASP A 178 1.05 -0.23 -23.19
N GLY A 179 -0.07 -0.75 -22.64
CA GLY A 179 -1.37 -0.10 -22.61
C GLY A 179 -2.22 -0.39 -23.84
N TYR A 180 -3.48 0.04 -23.79
CA TYR A 180 -4.47 -0.14 -24.87
C TYR A 180 -5.28 1.15 -25.10
N ASP A 181 -5.93 1.24 -26.26
CA ASP A 181 -6.88 2.33 -26.55
C ASP A 181 -8.29 1.90 -26.16
N GLN A 182 -8.97 2.74 -25.37
CA GLN A 182 -10.37 2.56 -25.00
C GLN A 182 -11.21 3.66 -25.63
N TRP A 183 -12.27 3.28 -26.34
CA TRP A 183 -13.25 4.25 -26.84
C TRP A 183 -14.27 4.56 -25.75
N ILE A 184 -14.42 5.85 -25.43
CA ILE A 184 -15.33 6.36 -24.41
C ILE A 184 -16.06 7.54 -25.02
N SER A 185 -17.37 7.42 -25.18
CA SER A 185 -18.23 8.50 -25.68
C SER A 185 -17.75 9.05 -27.04
N GLY A 186 -17.26 8.17 -27.91
CA GLY A 186 -16.72 8.51 -29.24
C GLY A 186 -15.30 9.09 -29.23
N ALA A 187 -14.69 9.31 -28.08
CA ALA A 187 -13.29 9.71 -27.95
C ALA A 187 -12.39 8.50 -27.70
N ARG A 188 -11.22 8.48 -28.34
CA ARG A 188 -10.19 7.47 -28.09
C ARG A 188 -9.33 7.91 -26.91
N VAL A 189 -9.35 7.14 -25.82
CA VAL A 189 -8.55 7.37 -24.61
C VAL A 189 -7.47 6.29 -24.53
N ARG A 190 -6.20 6.71 -24.63
CA ARG A 190 -5.07 5.82 -24.40
C ARG A 190 -4.96 5.53 -22.91
N ARG A 191 -4.90 4.26 -22.53
CA ARG A 191 -4.75 3.80 -21.15
C ARG A 191 -3.49 2.99 -20.98
N ASN A 192 -2.66 3.36 -20.02
CA ASN A 192 -1.48 2.60 -19.61
C ASN A 192 -1.18 2.87 -18.14
N PHE A 193 -0.43 1.97 -17.53
CA PHE A 193 -0.06 1.99 -16.13
C PHE A 193 0.52 3.33 -15.66
N THR A 194 1.42 3.92 -16.43
CA THR A 194 2.06 5.20 -16.11
C THR A 194 1.05 6.33 -16.01
N ASP A 195 0.19 6.47 -17.02
CA ASP A 195 -0.81 7.54 -17.08
C ASP A 195 -1.83 7.42 -15.95
N GLU A 196 -2.25 6.20 -15.59
CA GLU A 196 -3.17 5.98 -14.47
C GLU A 196 -2.55 6.32 -13.12
N ILE A 197 -1.28 5.99 -12.95
CA ILE A 197 -0.53 6.36 -11.75
C ILE A 197 -0.48 7.87 -11.63
N GLU A 198 -0.10 8.59 -12.69
CA GLU A 198 -0.01 10.05 -12.66
C GLU A 198 -1.35 10.71 -12.36
N ALA A 199 -2.43 10.19 -12.95
CA ALA A 199 -3.80 10.66 -12.69
C ALA A 199 -4.22 10.43 -11.23
N ASN A 200 -3.89 9.27 -10.63
CA ASN A 200 -4.16 9.02 -9.22
C ASN A 200 -3.39 10.01 -8.33
N GLN A 201 -2.12 10.25 -8.68
CA GLN A 201 -1.21 11.05 -7.89
C GLN A 201 -1.54 12.53 -7.83
N ALA A 202 -1.89 13.12 -8.97
CA ALA A 202 -2.29 14.52 -9.06
C ALA A 202 -3.39 14.85 -8.02
N ASN A 203 -4.27 13.88 -7.74
CA ASN A 203 -5.40 14.04 -6.83
C ASN A 203 -5.09 13.69 -5.36
N ARG A 204 -4.03 12.93 -5.08
CA ARG A 204 -3.76 12.36 -3.74
C ARG A 204 -2.52 12.89 -3.06
N PHE A 205 -1.49 13.23 -3.83
CA PHE A 205 -0.22 13.71 -3.27
C PHE A 205 -0.40 15.03 -2.48
N PHE A 206 -1.26 15.93 -2.95
CA PHE A 206 -1.48 17.25 -2.33
C PHE A 206 -2.51 17.29 -1.18
N ARG A 207 -2.97 16.14 -0.67
CA ARG A 207 -3.89 16.12 0.49
C ARG A 207 -3.22 16.73 1.73
N PHE A 208 -3.99 17.42 2.59
CA PHE A 208 -3.45 18.14 3.75
C PHE A 208 -2.56 17.30 4.69
N GLY A 209 -2.84 16.00 4.87
CA GLY A 209 -1.98 15.10 5.65
C GLY A 209 -0.58 14.89 5.04
N ASN A 210 -0.47 15.04 3.71
CA ASN A 210 0.74 14.91 2.93
C ASN A 210 1.49 16.25 2.74
N LEU A 211 0.83 17.40 2.91
CA LEU A 211 1.49 18.71 2.97
C LEU A 211 2.43 18.83 4.19
N GLY A 212 2.19 18.06 5.26
CA GLY A 212 3.17 17.90 6.34
C GLY A 212 4.54 17.38 5.86
N MET A 213 4.60 16.83 4.64
CA MET A 213 5.84 16.38 4.01
C MET A 213 6.68 17.52 3.40
N THR A 214 6.13 18.71 3.17
CA THR A 214 6.85 19.84 2.55
C THR A 214 7.33 20.91 3.53
N PHE A 215 6.87 20.92 4.79
CA PHE A 215 7.11 22.03 5.73
C PHE A 215 7.93 21.71 7.00
N LYS A 216 8.39 20.47 7.20
CA LYS A 216 9.18 20.06 8.40
C LYS A 216 10.64 19.76 8.06
N SER A 217 11.54 19.91 9.03
CA SER A 217 12.98 19.60 8.91
C SER A 217 13.22 18.18 8.38
N GLY A 218 14.38 17.99 7.74
CA GLY A 218 14.86 16.69 7.28
C GLY A 218 15.09 15.70 8.43
N GLU A 219 15.70 16.20 9.50
CA GLU A 219 16.03 15.44 10.69
C GLU A 219 14.89 15.44 11.70
N ARG A 220 14.69 14.29 12.35
CA ARG A 220 13.70 14.07 13.41
C ARG A 220 14.42 13.88 14.74
N SER A 221 13.76 14.27 15.83
CA SER A 221 14.28 13.95 17.17
C SER A 221 14.31 12.45 17.42
N VAL A 222 15.26 12.00 18.26
CA VAL A 222 15.40 10.59 18.67
C VAL A 222 14.08 10.03 19.19
N LYS A 223 13.36 10.78 20.03
CA LYS A 223 12.02 10.39 20.55
C LYS A 223 11.01 10.12 19.42
N ALA A 224 11.00 10.97 18.40
CA ALA A 224 10.07 10.83 17.27
C ALA A 224 10.43 9.63 16.37
N ASN A 225 11.72 9.34 16.21
CA ASN A 225 12.19 8.15 15.51
C ASN A 225 11.81 6.87 16.26
N TRP A 226 11.99 6.83 17.58
CA TRP A 226 11.55 5.71 18.41
C TRP A 226 10.04 5.45 18.33
N ALA A 227 9.22 6.51 18.33
CA ALA A 227 7.77 6.37 18.14
C ALA A 227 7.43 5.77 16.76
N THR A 228 8.14 6.21 15.72
CA THR A 228 7.99 5.68 14.35
C THR A 228 8.41 4.21 14.29
N MET A 229 9.54 3.87 14.91
CA MET A 229 10.06 2.52 15.05
C MET A 229 9.05 1.60 15.74
N ALA A 230 8.50 2.02 16.88
CA ALA A 230 7.50 1.24 17.62
C ALA A 230 6.25 0.96 16.78
N GLN A 231 5.73 1.97 16.07
CA GLN A 231 4.59 1.80 15.16
C GLN A 231 4.93 0.88 13.99
N LEU A 232 6.14 1.00 13.42
CA LEU A 232 6.61 0.15 12.33
C LEU A 232 6.70 -1.32 12.77
N LEU A 233 7.31 -1.59 13.92
CA LEU A 233 7.37 -2.93 14.50
C LEU A 233 5.97 -3.51 14.74
N LYS A 234 5.04 -2.71 15.28
CA LYS A 234 3.64 -3.13 15.47
C LYS A 234 3.00 -3.56 14.14
N ASN A 235 3.17 -2.77 13.09
CA ASN A 235 2.64 -3.09 11.77
C ASN A 235 3.28 -4.36 11.20
N LEU A 236 4.61 -4.47 11.20
CA LEU A 236 5.32 -5.60 10.60
C LEU A 236 5.13 -6.91 11.37
N ASN A 237 5.01 -6.87 12.69
CA ASN A 237 4.62 -8.04 13.49
C ASN A 237 3.21 -8.54 13.13
N GLY A 238 2.34 -7.63 12.72
CA GLY A 238 1.04 -7.97 12.13
C GLY A 238 1.08 -8.29 10.64
N LYS A 239 2.27 -8.47 10.02
CA LYS A 239 2.49 -8.67 8.58
C LYS A 239 1.85 -7.58 7.70
N ARG A 240 1.74 -6.35 8.23
CA ARG A 240 1.20 -5.19 7.51
C ARG A 240 2.32 -4.40 6.83
N LEU A 241 2.35 -4.47 5.51
CA LEU A 241 3.15 -3.60 4.65
C LEU A 241 2.86 -2.12 4.98
N THR A 242 3.95 -1.38 5.21
CA THR A 242 3.91 0.01 5.68
C THR A 242 4.70 0.88 4.73
N LEU A 243 4.12 2.00 4.29
CA LEU A 243 4.86 2.96 3.48
C LEU A 243 5.63 3.92 4.38
N MET A 244 6.88 4.16 4.03
CA MET A 244 7.75 5.08 4.75
C MET A 244 8.31 6.10 3.81
N ASN A 245 8.12 7.38 4.13
CA ASN A 245 8.86 8.47 3.53
C ASN A 245 10.18 8.64 4.29
N LEU A 246 11.29 8.43 3.57
CA LEU A 246 12.65 8.66 4.00
C LEU A 246 13.08 10.04 3.52
N ARG A 247 13.41 10.91 4.45
CA ARG A 247 13.79 12.29 4.20
C ARG A 247 15.24 12.51 4.58
N VAL A 248 16.03 12.92 3.60
CA VAL A 248 17.40 13.40 3.85
C VAL A 248 17.36 14.90 4.11
N GLU A 249 16.63 15.63 3.27
CA GLU A 249 16.45 17.09 3.34
C GLU A 249 15.03 17.47 2.96
N ARG A 250 14.66 18.75 3.12
CA ARG A 250 13.29 19.23 2.84
C ARG A 250 12.81 18.88 1.42
N THR A 251 13.69 18.97 0.44
CA THR A 251 13.41 18.69 -0.98
C THR A 251 13.86 17.30 -1.43
N ILE A 252 14.60 16.59 -0.59
CA ILE A 252 15.21 15.29 -0.93
C ILE A 252 14.53 14.20 -0.10
N GLN A 253 13.56 13.54 -0.73
CA GLN A 253 12.64 12.61 -0.10
C GLN A 253 12.40 11.41 -1.01
N HIS A 254 12.23 10.24 -0.40
CA HIS A 254 11.96 9.01 -1.13
C HIS A 254 11.00 8.12 -0.35
N VAL A 255 10.02 7.54 -1.01
CA VAL A 255 9.06 6.64 -0.37
C VAL A 255 9.41 5.20 -0.71
N VAL A 256 9.41 4.36 0.32
CA VAL A 256 9.59 2.91 0.22
C VAL A 256 8.46 2.17 0.89
N MET A 257 8.28 0.90 0.52
CA MET A 257 7.38 -0.02 1.22
C MET A 257 8.19 -1.01 2.05
N VAL A 258 8.00 -1.00 3.36
CA VAL A 258 8.66 -1.92 4.28
C VAL A 258 7.91 -3.25 4.33
N LYS A 259 8.64 -4.35 4.14
CA LYS A 259 8.10 -5.71 4.02
C LYS A 259 8.29 -6.55 5.28
N SER A 260 9.49 -6.51 5.83
CA SER A 260 9.88 -7.33 6.99
C SER A 260 11.03 -6.68 7.73
N TYR A 261 11.39 -7.25 8.87
CA TYR A 261 12.55 -6.81 9.64
C TYR A 261 13.23 -7.98 10.35
N LYS A 262 14.49 -7.80 10.69
CA LYS A 262 15.23 -8.64 11.64
C LYS A 262 16.01 -7.76 12.61
N LYS A 263 16.14 -8.20 13.85
CA LYS A 263 17.00 -7.57 14.85
C LYS A 263 18.34 -8.29 14.88
N THR A 264 19.43 -7.54 14.75
CA THR A 264 20.79 -8.07 14.90
C THR A 264 21.23 -8.08 16.36
N LYS A 265 22.33 -8.78 16.66
CA LYS A 265 22.91 -8.85 18.01
C LYS A 265 23.37 -7.48 18.52
N SER A 266 23.73 -6.56 17.62
CA SER A 266 24.25 -5.22 17.96
C SER A 266 23.18 -4.16 18.19
N ASN A 267 21.95 -4.57 18.53
CA ASN A 267 20.79 -3.67 18.68
C ASN A 267 20.45 -2.85 17.42
N VAL A 268 20.85 -3.34 16.25
CA VAL A 268 20.47 -2.77 14.95
C VAL A 268 19.27 -3.55 14.41
N TYR A 269 18.30 -2.83 13.85
CA TYR A 269 17.18 -3.43 13.15
C TYR A 269 17.39 -3.24 11.66
N GLU A 270 17.40 -4.32 10.92
CA GLU A 270 17.47 -4.33 9.46
C GLU A 270 16.08 -4.57 8.89
N PHE A 271 15.60 -3.63 8.10
CA PHE A 271 14.32 -3.66 7.42
C PHE A 271 14.53 -3.96 5.94
N THR A 272 13.81 -4.95 5.43
CA THR A 272 13.75 -5.25 4.00
C THR A 272 12.66 -4.40 3.37
N VAL A 273 13.00 -3.60 2.35
CA VAL A 273 12.08 -2.65 1.72
C VAL A 273 12.07 -2.81 0.19
N TYR A 274 10.91 -2.58 -0.41
CA TYR A 274 10.80 -2.31 -1.85
C TYR A 274 11.15 -0.85 -2.12
N ASP A 275 12.08 -0.64 -3.05
CA ASP A 275 12.50 0.65 -3.57
C ASP A 275 12.17 0.73 -5.06
N SER A 276 11.32 1.69 -5.46
CA SER A 276 10.96 1.90 -6.86
C SER A 276 12.13 2.35 -7.74
N ASN A 277 13.26 2.80 -7.19
CA ASN A 277 14.47 3.06 -7.98
C ASN A 277 15.28 1.78 -8.25
N GLN A 278 15.01 0.70 -7.51
CA GLN A 278 15.70 -0.58 -7.59
C GLN A 278 14.70 -1.74 -7.63
N PRO A 279 13.75 -1.77 -8.59
CA PRO A 279 12.63 -2.71 -8.59
C PRO A 279 13.03 -4.18 -8.73
N SER A 280 14.30 -4.46 -9.11
CA SER A 280 14.82 -5.80 -9.29
C SER A 280 15.23 -6.51 -8.01
N ARG A 281 15.34 -5.80 -6.89
CA ARG A 281 15.78 -6.36 -5.61
C ARG A 281 15.16 -5.61 -4.43
N ASP A 282 15.20 -6.22 -3.27
CA ASP A 282 14.91 -5.50 -2.03
C ASP A 282 16.16 -4.74 -1.54
N VAL A 283 15.89 -3.64 -0.84
CA VAL A 283 16.92 -2.75 -0.28
C VAL A 283 16.81 -2.76 1.24
N LEU A 284 17.89 -2.39 1.93
CA LEU A 284 17.94 -2.34 3.38
C LEU A 284 17.76 -0.90 3.90
N LEU A 285 16.88 -0.79 4.89
CA LEU A 285 16.75 0.35 5.79
C LEU A 285 17.18 -0.12 7.18
N TYR A 286 17.96 0.70 7.88
CA TYR A 286 18.49 0.38 9.19
C TYR A 286 17.88 1.30 10.24
N PHE A 287 17.66 0.77 11.43
CA PHE A 287 17.46 1.56 12.64
C PHE A 287 18.49 1.14 13.68
N ASP A 288 19.38 2.06 14.05
CA ASP A 288 20.32 1.84 15.14
C ASP A 288 19.63 2.13 16.48
N GLY A 289 19.40 1.09 17.26
CA GLY A 289 18.76 1.21 18.56
C GLY A 289 19.62 1.88 19.63
N THR A 290 20.91 2.18 19.36
CA THR A 290 21.76 2.93 20.29
C THR A 290 21.59 4.44 20.08
N SER A 291 21.73 4.91 18.84
CA SER A 291 21.53 6.32 18.49
C SER A 291 20.06 6.71 18.33
N GLY A 292 19.16 5.75 18.12
CA GLY A 292 17.74 5.98 17.83
C GLY A 292 17.52 6.65 16.46
N GLN A 293 18.37 6.34 15.49
CA GLN A 293 18.38 6.95 14.17
C GLN A 293 18.12 5.92 13.06
N PHE A 294 17.51 6.38 11.97
CA PHE A 294 17.32 5.60 10.75
C PHE A 294 18.43 5.90 9.74
N TYR A 295 18.85 4.90 8.98
CA TYR A 295 19.87 5.01 7.93
C TYR A 295 19.46 4.18 6.72
N SER A 296 19.72 4.66 5.51
CA SER A 296 19.58 3.82 4.32
C SER A 296 20.60 4.19 3.24
N PRO A 297 21.86 3.76 3.39
CA PRO A 297 22.93 4.18 2.48
C PRO A 297 22.69 3.82 1.01
N ALA A 298 22.10 2.65 0.75
CA ALA A 298 21.79 2.21 -0.62
C ALA A 298 20.71 3.04 -1.30
N ILE A 299 19.78 3.62 -0.52
CA ILE A 299 18.72 4.50 -1.03
C ILE A 299 19.28 5.91 -1.16
N VAL A 300 19.85 6.46 -0.08
CA VAL A 300 20.40 7.82 -0.02
C VAL A 300 21.51 8.02 -1.04
N GLY A 301 22.42 7.05 -1.20
CA GLY A 301 23.50 7.13 -2.19
C GLY A 301 23.01 7.22 -3.63
N GLY A 302 21.75 6.84 -3.91
CA GLY A 302 21.13 7.00 -5.23
C GLY A 302 20.73 8.44 -5.58
N PHE A 303 20.70 9.36 -4.60
CA PHE A 303 20.28 10.75 -4.84
C PHE A 303 21.07 11.82 -4.04
N VAL A 304 21.88 11.44 -3.04
CA VAL A 304 22.84 12.31 -2.35
C VAL A 304 24.22 11.66 -2.34
N TYR A 305 25.12 12.17 -3.17
CA TYR A 305 26.48 11.61 -3.34
C TYR A 305 27.44 11.95 -2.21
N GLN A 306 27.21 13.03 -1.47
CA GLN A 306 28.21 13.61 -0.57
C GLN A 306 28.26 12.93 0.81
N ASN A 307 27.18 12.27 1.24
CA ASN A 307 27.15 11.52 2.52
C ASN A 307 25.98 10.52 2.57
N ALA A 308 26.17 9.34 1.97
CA ALA A 308 25.14 8.29 1.97
C ALA A 308 24.87 7.70 3.38
N SER A 309 25.82 7.84 4.31
CA SER A 309 25.74 7.26 5.65
C SER A 309 25.04 8.16 6.68
N ARG A 310 24.54 9.33 6.26
CA ARG A 310 23.84 10.23 7.18
C ARG A 310 22.50 9.66 7.66
N PRO A 311 22.05 10.05 8.88
CA PRO A 311 20.71 9.72 9.33
C PRO A 311 19.63 10.28 8.40
N VAL A 312 18.50 9.57 8.32
CA VAL A 312 17.32 10.01 7.57
C VAL A 312 16.12 10.19 8.50
N GLY A 313 15.33 11.23 8.26
CA GLY A 313 14.02 11.37 8.85
C GLY A 313 13.07 10.31 8.27
N ALA A 314 12.58 9.42 9.11
CA ALA A 314 11.68 8.36 8.69
C ALA A 314 10.25 8.69 9.10
N PHE A 315 9.27 8.65 8.19
CA PHE A 315 7.86 8.96 8.46
C PHE A 315 6.96 7.86 7.91
N ILE A 316 6.10 7.28 8.73
CA ILE A 316 5.04 6.39 8.24
C ILE A 316 4.00 7.25 7.53
N VAL A 317 3.65 6.85 6.31
CA VAL A 317 2.70 7.56 5.46
C VAL A 317 1.63 6.60 4.94
N SER A 318 0.48 7.14 4.56
CA SER A 318 -0.52 6.42 3.76
C SER A 318 -1.08 5.16 4.43
N GLU A 319 -1.25 5.20 5.75
CA GLU A 319 -1.91 4.13 6.50
C GLU A 319 -3.43 4.10 6.21
N ASP A 320 -4.02 5.24 5.85
CA ASP A 320 -5.42 5.39 5.48
C ASP A 320 -5.79 4.59 4.20
N GLU A 321 -4.83 4.32 3.31
CA GLU A 321 -5.08 3.54 2.10
C GLU A 321 -5.16 2.03 2.34
N ARG A 322 -4.93 1.56 3.58
CA ARG A 322 -4.94 0.13 3.89
C ARG A 322 -6.36 -0.44 3.92
N ALA A 323 -7.33 0.30 4.47
CA ALA A 323 -8.68 -0.20 4.68
C ALA A 323 -9.39 -0.67 3.39
N PRO A 324 -9.28 0.03 2.24
CA PRO A 324 -9.82 -0.48 0.98
C PRO A 324 -9.20 -1.81 0.52
N LEU A 325 -7.91 -2.03 0.76
CA LEU A 325 -7.20 -3.28 0.42
C LEU A 325 -7.65 -4.42 1.34
N GLU A 326 -7.76 -4.15 2.65
CA GLU A 326 -8.25 -5.12 3.64
C GLU A 326 -9.69 -5.56 3.34
N LYS A 327 -10.56 -4.61 2.95
CA LYS A 327 -11.93 -4.90 2.51
C LYS A 327 -11.95 -5.83 1.29
N ALA A 328 -11.10 -5.58 0.30
CA ALA A 328 -11.00 -6.41 -0.90
C ALA A 328 -10.47 -7.82 -0.59
N MET A 329 -9.43 -7.94 0.25
CA MET A 329 -8.93 -9.24 0.71
C MET A 329 -10.01 -10.04 1.45
N LEU A 330 -10.71 -9.40 2.40
CA LEU A 330 -11.78 -10.05 3.14
C LEU A 330 -12.92 -10.50 2.22
N ALA A 331 -13.33 -9.64 1.27
CA ALA A 331 -14.37 -9.98 0.30
C ALA A 331 -13.98 -11.19 -0.56
N HIS A 332 -12.73 -11.24 -1.03
CA HIS A 332 -12.21 -12.38 -1.80
C HIS A 332 -12.29 -13.69 -1.00
N TYR A 333 -11.74 -13.73 0.22
CA TYR A 333 -11.74 -14.96 1.00
C TYR A 333 -13.14 -15.34 1.51
N LYS A 334 -14.02 -14.37 1.76
CA LYS A 334 -15.45 -14.65 2.03
C LYS A 334 -16.10 -15.33 0.81
N GLY A 335 -15.73 -14.94 -0.40
CA GLY A 335 -16.16 -15.60 -1.64
C GLY A 335 -15.65 -17.02 -1.75
N GLN A 336 -14.37 -17.26 -1.42
CA GLN A 336 -13.76 -18.59 -1.41
C GLN A 336 -14.33 -19.53 -0.32
N CYS A 337 -14.95 -19.00 0.73
CA CYS A 337 -15.56 -19.80 1.79
C CYS A 337 -17.03 -20.18 1.54
N ARG A 338 -17.64 -19.67 0.47
CA ARG A 338 -18.98 -20.08 0.03
C ARG A 338 -18.87 -21.26 -0.92
#